data_AF-A0A0K0DD21-F1
#
_entry.id   AF-A0A0K0DD21-F1
#
_cell.length_a   1.000
_cell.length_b   1.000
_cell.length_c   1.000
_cell.angle_alpha   90.00
_cell.angle_beta   90.00
_cell.angle_gamma   90.00
#
_symmetry.space_group_name_H-M   'P 1'
#
loop_
_entity.id
_entity.type
_entity.pdbx_description
1 polymer ?
#
loop_
_entity_poly.entity_id
_entity_poly.type
_entity_poly.pdbx_seq_one_letter_code
_entity_poly.pdbx_strand_id
1 'polypeptide(L)'
;MLSTYFQVLFSELKLIYPGGSSTKKHLSTNKAILEQMITYHPIVEKILNYRRIKHTITQVLIPLQRCVENDGKVRTHCQMNTATGRILCFEPNIQNVSKDELVDRIGPRHLFKAEPGKCI
;
A
#
# COMPACT_ATOMS: atom_id res chain seq x y z
N MET A 1 -3.35 -2.98 -22.76
CA MET A 1 -3.20 -1.55 -23.10
C MET A 1 -3.58 -0.72 -21.87
N LEU A 2 -2.83 -0.84 -20.78
CA LEU A 2 -3.06 -0.02 -19.60
C LEU A 2 -2.35 1.31 -19.85
N SER A 3 -3.09 2.41 -20.00
CA SER A 3 -2.44 3.72 -19.92
C SER A 3 -1.80 3.81 -18.53
N THR A 4 -0.50 4.04 -18.49
CA THR A 4 0.21 4.25 -17.23
C THR A 4 -0.27 5.59 -16.65
N TYR A 5 -0.39 5.73 -15.32
CA TYR A 5 -0.82 7.00 -14.68
C TYR A 5 -0.09 8.24 -15.25
N PHE A 6 1.16 8.04 -15.67
CA PHE A 6 1.96 9.01 -16.40
C PHE A 6 1.27 9.60 -17.64
N GLN A 7 0.76 8.76 -18.55
CA GLN A 7 0.13 9.21 -19.79
C GLN A 7 -1.08 10.08 -19.51
N VAL A 8 -1.95 9.63 -18.60
CA VAL A 8 -3.16 10.36 -18.23
C VAL A 8 -2.81 11.70 -17.58
N LEU A 9 -1.89 11.71 -16.59
CA LEU A 9 -1.59 12.93 -15.84
C LEU A 9 -0.82 13.98 -16.65
N PHE A 10 0.16 13.56 -17.45
CA PHE A 10 1.11 14.48 -18.09
C PHE A 10 0.90 14.65 -19.60
N SER A 11 0.38 13.63 -20.31
CA SER A 11 0.13 13.72 -21.75
C SER A 11 -1.30 14.20 -22.04
N GLU A 12 -2.29 13.62 -21.36
CA GLU A 12 -3.71 13.96 -21.58
C GLU A 12 -4.13 15.21 -20.79
N LEU A 13 -3.95 15.19 -19.46
CA LEU A 13 -4.34 16.29 -18.57
C LEU A 13 -3.31 17.43 -18.52
N LYS A 14 -2.11 17.23 -19.08
CA LYS A 14 -1.02 18.22 -19.16
C LYS A 14 -0.68 18.89 -17.82
N LEU A 15 -0.78 18.14 -16.72
CA LEU A 15 -0.43 18.66 -15.39
C LEU A 15 1.06 18.98 -15.32
N ILE A 16 1.41 20.02 -14.57
CA ILE A 16 2.81 20.41 -14.39
C ILE A 16 3.50 19.38 -13.47
N TYR A 17 4.69 18.92 -13.85
CA TYR A 17 5.48 18.03 -13.01
C TYR A 17 6.14 18.83 -11.87
N PRO A 18 6.00 18.41 -10.59
CA PRO A 18 6.64 19.09 -9.47
C PRO A 18 8.16 19.19 -9.63
N GLY A 19 8.73 20.38 -9.44
CA GLY A 19 10.17 20.62 -9.61
C GLY A 19 10.61 20.97 -11.04
N GLY A 20 9.66 21.25 -11.95
CA GLY A 20 9.92 22.01 -13.18
C GLY A 20 10.64 21.29 -14.33
N SER A 21 11.09 20.05 -14.16
CA SER A 21 11.72 19.28 -15.24
C SER A 21 10.74 18.26 -15.84
N SER A 22 10.00 18.68 -16.86
CA SER A 22 9.17 17.83 -17.72
C SER A 22 9.97 17.13 -18.84
N THR A 23 11.29 17.38 -18.93
CA THR A 23 12.18 16.85 -19.97
C THR A 23 12.61 15.39 -19.78
N LYS A 24 12.19 14.74 -18.70
CA LYS A 24 12.50 13.31 -18.46
C LYS A 24 11.54 12.42 -19.25
N LYS A 25 12.08 11.47 -20.02
CA LYS A 25 11.31 10.45 -20.78
C LYS A 25 10.34 9.63 -19.91
N HIS A 26 10.64 9.49 -18.63
CA HIS A 26 9.78 8.82 -17.66
C HIS A 26 9.61 9.71 -16.42
N LEU A 27 8.45 10.35 -16.31
CA LEU A 27 8.10 11.09 -15.09
C LEU A 27 7.56 10.09 -14.05
N SER A 28 8.07 10.21 -12.82
CA SER A 28 7.66 9.35 -11.72
C SER A 28 6.23 9.69 -11.30
N THR A 29 5.41 8.67 -11.10
CA THR A 29 4.11 8.81 -10.43
C THR A 29 4.17 8.15 -9.05
N ASN A 30 5.29 8.24 -8.32
CA ASN A 30 5.36 7.70 -6.96
C ASN A 30 4.49 8.52 -5.97
N LYS A 31 4.32 8.00 -4.75
CA LYS A 31 3.47 8.65 -3.73
C LYS A 31 3.90 10.10 -3.46
N ALA A 32 5.19 10.33 -3.23
CA ALA A 32 5.73 11.66 -2.90
C ALA A 32 5.50 12.71 -4.01
N ILE A 33 5.61 12.31 -5.28
CA ILE A 33 5.31 13.21 -6.41
C ILE A 33 3.81 13.50 -6.49
N LEU A 34 2.97 12.47 -6.38
CA LEU A 34 1.52 12.65 -6.43
C LEU A 34 1.01 13.50 -5.26
N GLU A 35 1.60 13.38 -4.07
CA GLU A 35 1.24 14.22 -2.90
C GLU A 35 1.48 15.70 -3.16
N GLN A 36 2.54 16.07 -3.88
CA GLN A 36 2.81 17.45 -4.28
C GLN A 36 1.82 17.98 -5.33
N MET A 37 1.08 17.08 -6.00
CA MET A 37 0.14 17.41 -7.08
C MET A 37 -1.32 17.37 -6.64
N ILE A 38 -1.63 17.13 -5.36
CA ILE A 38 -3.02 17.00 -4.87
C ILE A 38 -3.87 18.21 -5.26
N THR A 39 -3.31 19.41 -5.16
CA THR A 39 -4.00 20.67 -5.50
C THR A 39 -4.10 20.94 -6.99
N TYR A 40 -3.42 20.17 -7.85
CA TYR A 40 -3.37 20.43 -9.29
C TYR A 40 -4.61 19.87 -9.99
N HIS A 41 -5.09 18.70 -9.54
CA HIS A 41 -6.29 18.08 -10.12
C HIS A 41 -6.91 17.05 -9.16
N PRO A 42 -8.25 17.01 -9.01
CA PRO A 42 -8.93 16.08 -8.08
C PRO A 42 -8.68 14.59 -8.38
N ILE A 43 -8.28 14.25 -9.61
CA ILE A 43 -7.90 12.87 -9.98
C ILE A 43 -6.68 12.38 -9.19
N VAL A 44 -5.77 13.28 -8.79
CA VAL A 44 -4.52 12.90 -8.11
C VAL A 44 -4.83 12.27 -6.76
N GLU A 45 -5.74 12.88 -6.00
CA GLU A 45 -6.23 12.33 -4.73
C GLU A 45 -6.92 10.98 -4.94
N LYS A 46 -7.75 10.85 -5.98
CA LYS A 46 -8.40 9.58 -6.33
C LYS A 46 -7.38 8.48 -6.66
N ILE A 47 -6.30 8.80 -7.36
CA ILE A 47 -5.21 7.86 -7.66
C ILE A 47 -4.49 7.43 -6.39
N LEU A 48 -4.16 8.37 -5.50
CA LEU A 48 -3.54 8.06 -4.20
C LEU A 48 -4.42 7.12 -3.37
N ASN A 49 -5.72 7.42 -3.27
CA ASN A 49 -6.69 6.61 -2.56
C ASN A 49 -6.84 5.21 -3.18
N TYR A 50 -7.00 5.12 -4.51
CA TYR A 50 -7.08 3.83 -5.21
C TYR A 50 -5.83 2.99 -4.97
N ARG A 51 -4.63 3.58 -5.06
CA ARG A 51 -3.36 2.86 -4.84
C ARG A 51 -3.24 2.35 -3.42
N ARG A 52 -3.66 3.15 -2.43
CA ARG A 52 -3.70 2.73 -1.02
C ARG A 52 -4.64 1.53 -0.85
N ILE A 53 -5.87 1.62 -1.36
CA ILE A 53 -6.86 0.55 -1.27
C ILE A 53 -6.36 -0.72 -1.97
N LYS A 54 -5.92 -0.58 -3.23
CA LYS A 54 -5.40 -1.70 -4.02
C LYS A 54 -4.22 -2.38 -3.32
N HIS A 55 -3.27 -1.62 -2.79
CA HIS A 55 -2.13 -2.18 -2.06
C HIS A 55 -2.58 -2.95 -0.82
N THR A 56 -3.44 -2.36 0.01
CA THR A 56 -3.96 -3.06 1.20
C THR A 56 -4.67 -4.36 0.82
N ILE A 57 -5.50 -4.36 -0.23
CA ILE A 57 -6.18 -5.57 -0.69
C ILE A 57 -5.17 -6.62 -1.18
N THR A 58 -4.27 -6.26 -2.10
CA THR A 58 -3.42 -7.24 -2.80
C THR A 58 -2.23 -7.69 -1.98
N GLN A 59 -1.66 -6.83 -1.14
CA GLN A 59 -0.47 -7.13 -0.35
C GLN A 59 -0.77 -7.57 1.07
N VAL A 60 -1.96 -7.26 1.61
CA VAL A 60 -2.30 -7.57 3.00
C VAL A 60 -3.51 -8.50 3.08
N LEU A 61 -4.68 -8.07 2.61
CA LEU A 61 -5.93 -8.81 2.85
C LEU A 61 -5.96 -10.17 2.15
N ILE A 62 -5.66 -10.22 0.84
CA ILE A 62 -5.67 -11.47 0.07
C ILE A 62 -4.64 -12.48 0.62
N PRO A 63 -3.37 -12.09 0.88
CA PRO A 63 -2.41 -13.00 1.50
C PRO A 63 -2.83 -13.47 2.89
N LEU A 64 -3.32 -12.58 3.75
CA LEU A 64 -3.79 -12.96 5.10
C LEU A 64 -4.91 -13.99 5.02
N GLN A 65 -5.92 -13.75 4.18
CA GLN A 65 -7.07 -14.65 4.02
C GLN A 65 -6.64 -16.06 3.58
N ARG A 66 -5.62 -16.17 2.72
CA ARG A 66 -5.08 -17.47 2.25
C ARG A 66 -4.31 -18.24 3.33
N CYS A 67 -3.82 -17.55 4.34
CA CYS A 67 -3.01 -18.12 5.43
C CYS A 67 -3.81 -18.32 6.72
N VAL A 68 -5.14 -18.17 6.70
CA VAL A 68 -5.99 -18.52 7.83
C VAL A 68 -6.11 -20.04 7.90
N GLU A 69 -5.73 -20.60 9.04
CA GLU A 69 -5.83 -22.04 9.31
C GLU A 69 -7.19 -22.42 9.92
N ASN A 70 -7.44 -23.73 10.09
CA ASN A 70 -8.71 -24.26 10.60
C ASN A 70 -9.10 -23.73 11.99
N ASP A 71 -8.13 -23.27 12.79
CA ASP A 71 -8.35 -22.67 14.10
C ASP A 71 -8.61 -21.15 14.04
N GLY A 72 -8.75 -20.59 12.84
CA GLY A 72 -8.98 -19.17 12.61
C GLY A 72 -7.76 -18.28 12.84
N LYS A 73 -6.58 -18.86 13.04
CA LYS A 73 -5.33 -18.10 13.27
C LYS A 73 -4.51 -18.00 11.99
N VAL A 74 -3.71 -16.95 11.91
CA VAL A 74 -2.69 -16.76 10.89
C VAL A 74 -1.33 -17.05 11.50
N ARG A 75 -0.59 -17.98 10.90
CA ARG A 75 0.80 -18.28 11.25
C ARG A 75 1.69 -17.75 10.13
N THR A 76 2.80 -17.11 10.49
CA THR A 76 3.75 -16.54 9.54
C THR A 76 5.09 -17.25 9.67
N HIS A 77 5.81 -17.40 8.56
CA HIS A 77 7.16 -17.92 8.58
C HIS A 77 8.14 -16.80 8.85
N CYS A 78 8.97 -16.92 9.90
CA CYS A 78 9.97 -15.92 10.24
C CYS A 78 11.39 -16.51 10.19
N GLN A 79 12.31 -15.77 9.59
CA GLN A 79 13.72 -16.11 9.46
C GLN A 79 14.59 -14.92 9.84
N MET A 80 15.75 -15.18 10.44
CA MET A 80 16.70 -14.12 10.80
C MET A 80 17.64 -13.81 9.63
N ASN A 81 17.72 -12.54 9.24
CA ASN A 81 18.74 -12.07 8.32
C ASN A 81 20.08 -12.01 9.06
N THR A 82 20.99 -12.93 8.75
CA THR A 82 22.28 -13.09 9.41
C THR A 82 23.18 -11.86 9.32
N ALA A 83 23.06 -11.06 8.25
CA ALA A 83 23.89 -9.87 8.07
C ALA A 83 23.50 -8.71 8.99
N THR A 84 22.22 -8.59 9.36
CA THR A 84 21.71 -7.46 10.17
C THR A 84 21.14 -7.88 11.52
N GLY A 85 20.95 -9.18 11.74
CA GLY A 85 20.25 -9.76 12.88
C GLY A 85 18.74 -9.52 12.92
N ARG A 86 18.14 -8.90 11.90
CA ARG A 86 16.70 -8.64 11.87
C ARG A 86 15.89 -9.90 11.53
N ILE A 87 14.75 -10.08 12.18
CA ILE A 87 13.76 -11.09 11.79
C ILE A 87 12.97 -10.57 10.58
N LEU A 88 12.79 -11.42 9.58
CA LEU A 88 11.96 -11.20 8.40
C LEU A 88 10.84 -12.23 8.42
N CYS A 89 9.59 -11.80 8.22
CA CYS A 89 8.45 -12.69 8.17
C CYS A 89 7.74 -12.63 6.81
N PHE A 90 7.37 -13.79 6.28
CA PHE A 90 6.75 -13.97 4.98
C PHE A 90 5.65 -15.04 5.06
N GLU A 91 4.78 -15.04 4.05
CA GLU A 91 3.67 -16.02 3.90
C GLU A 91 2.77 -16.17 5.15
N PRO A 92 2.05 -15.11 5.57
CA PRO A 92 1.99 -13.77 5.00
C PRO A 92 2.98 -12.81 5.69
N ASN A 93 3.36 -11.72 5.02
CA ASN A 93 4.19 -10.69 5.66
C ASN A 93 3.33 -9.84 6.62
N ILE A 94 3.41 -10.15 7.91
CA ILE A 94 2.71 -9.41 8.97
C ILE A 94 3.49 -8.18 9.49
N GLN A 95 4.74 -8.01 9.07
CA GLN A 95 5.60 -6.92 9.56
C GLN A 95 5.21 -5.58 8.94
N ASN A 96 4.77 -5.61 7.67
CA ASN A 96 4.49 -4.41 6.87
C ASN A 96 3.00 -4.06 6.78
N VAL A 97 2.18 -4.49 7.75
CA VAL A 97 0.75 -4.14 7.79
C VAL A 97 0.59 -2.64 8.10
N SER A 98 -0.01 -1.90 7.16
CA SER A 98 -0.23 -0.45 7.30
C SER A 98 -1.03 -0.09 8.56
N LYS A 99 -0.67 1.01 9.21
CA LYS A 99 -1.43 1.59 10.34
C LYS A 99 -2.60 2.45 9.86
N ASP A 100 -2.57 2.88 8.60
CA ASP A 100 -3.52 3.83 8.07
C ASP A 100 -4.93 3.23 8.00
N GLU A 101 -5.91 4.06 8.32
CA GLU A 101 -7.32 3.75 8.10
C GLU A 101 -7.60 3.62 6.59
N LEU A 102 -8.46 2.67 6.23
CA LEU A 102 -8.82 2.41 4.83
C LEU A 102 -10.16 3.04 4.47
N VAL A 103 -11.21 2.64 5.19
CA VAL A 103 -12.61 3.04 5.01
C VAL A 103 -13.26 3.10 6.40
N ASP A 104 -14.08 4.12 6.67
CA ASP A 104 -14.86 4.27 7.92
C ASP A 104 -14.06 4.09 9.21
N ARG A 105 -12.83 4.63 9.24
CA ARG A 105 -11.85 4.48 10.34
C ARG A 105 -11.36 3.05 10.60
N ILE A 106 -11.68 2.12 9.70
CA ILE A 106 -11.22 0.73 9.75
C ILE A 106 -10.00 0.58 8.85
N GLY A 107 -8.86 0.30 9.47
CA GLY A 107 -7.62 -0.14 8.81
C GLY A 107 -7.35 -1.65 8.95
N PRO A 108 -6.39 -2.21 8.20
CA PRO A 108 -6.09 -3.64 8.19
C PRO A 108 -5.59 -4.17 9.55
N ARG A 109 -5.03 -3.32 10.42
CA ARG A 109 -4.62 -3.74 11.77
C ARG A 109 -5.78 -4.13 12.67
N HIS A 110 -6.99 -3.64 12.42
CA HIS A 110 -8.18 -4.03 13.19
C HIS A 110 -8.60 -5.49 12.97
N LEU A 111 -8.00 -6.19 11.99
CA LEU A 111 -8.22 -7.61 11.75
C LEU A 111 -7.45 -8.49 12.75
N PHE A 112 -6.42 -7.96 13.40
CA PHE A 112 -5.61 -8.69 14.37
C PHE A 112 -6.24 -8.49 15.75
N LYS A 113 -6.94 -9.53 16.24
CA LYS A 113 -7.68 -9.51 17.50
C LYS A 113 -7.25 -10.65 18.41
N ALA A 114 -7.30 -10.39 19.71
CA ALA A 114 -7.08 -11.42 20.71
C ALA A 114 -8.25 -12.40 20.69
N GLU A 115 -8.02 -13.63 21.15
CA GLU A 115 -9.13 -14.50 21.51
C GLU A 115 -9.98 -13.85 22.62
N PRO A 116 -11.29 -14.14 22.69
CA PRO A 116 -12.14 -13.65 23.76
C PRO A 116 -11.54 -13.92 25.15
N GLY A 117 -11.54 -12.91 26.02
CA GLY A 117 -10.94 -12.99 27.35
C GLY A 117 -9.41 -12.78 27.40
N LYS A 118 -8.77 -12.46 26.27
CA LYS A 118 -7.34 -12.10 26.20
C LYS A 118 -7.14 -10.68 25.69
N CYS A 119 -5.95 -10.12 25.91
CA CYS A 119 -5.52 -8.81 25.41
C CYS A 119 -4.34 -8.98 24.44
N ILE A 120 -4.21 -8.06 23.46
CA ILE A 120 -3.03 -7.88 22.59
C ILE A 120 -2.23 -6.69 23.10
#